data_AF-K2GXP9-F1
#
_entry.id   AF-K2GXP9-F1
#
_cell.length_a   1.000
_cell.length_b   1.000
_cell.length_c   1.000
_cell.angle_alpha   90.00
_cell.angle_beta   90.00
_cell.angle_gamma   90.00
#
_symmetry.space_group_name_H-M   'P 1'
#
loop_
_entity.id
_entity.type
_entity.pdbx_description
1 polymer ?
#
loop_
_entity_poly.entity_id
_entity_poly.type
_entity_poly.pdbx_seq_one_letter_code
_entity_poly.pdbx_strand_id
1 'polypeptide(L)'
;MNLLTLIEFFDITSIQSENEMYQIRIRIKEGCKWRAGYKVVCCATKRKSNLYSAMAVINDSQTEYFFDKLLPNGIYDFHLMNMKDERINDVKSVEHFVVGTEIKISTEIDNENDILIKLQEPAEKDDLFGVYVVEQEESKEKFLIGMKQLEFIGEGVIERYINIDKTLLKKGINYEIRIFKSNYKVKWSWINIFSDEAYICSGISNTFHCN
;
A
#
# COMPACT_ATOMS: atom_id res chain seq x y z
N MET A 1 -6.04 27.36 -3.82
CA MET A 1 -6.49 26.54 -4.97
C MET A 1 -6.90 25.18 -4.45
N ASN A 2 -8.11 24.71 -4.77
CA ASN A 2 -8.45 23.30 -4.56
C ASN A 2 -7.69 22.50 -5.62
N LEU A 3 -6.68 21.74 -5.18
CA LEU A 3 -5.97 20.81 -6.07
C LEU A 3 -6.92 19.68 -6.44
N LEU A 4 -7.03 19.41 -7.73
CA LEU A 4 -7.84 18.32 -8.27
C LEU A 4 -7.18 16.97 -7.94
N THR A 5 -7.97 15.92 -7.80
CA THR A 5 -7.50 14.56 -7.47
C THR A 5 -7.46 13.71 -8.73
N LEU A 6 -6.54 12.76 -8.81
CA LEU A 6 -6.36 11.88 -9.96
C LEU A 6 -7.66 11.19 -10.42
N ILE A 7 -8.50 10.76 -9.47
CA ILE A 7 -9.80 10.12 -9.76
C ILE A 7 -10.78 11.02 -10.49
N GLU A 8 -10.60 12.35 -10.48
CA GLU A 8 -11.48 13.26 -11.21
C GLU A 8 -11.24 13.18 -12.73
N PHE A 9 -10.09 12.64 -13.14
CA PHE A 9 -9.69 12.54 -14.53
C PHE A 9 -9.59 11.11 -15.06
N PHE A 10 -9.38 10.17 -14.15
CA PHE A 10 -9.11 8.77 -14.48
C PHE A 10 -10.05 7.84 -13.71
N ASP A 11 -10.63 6.88 -14.42
CA ASP A 11 -11.21 5.68 -13.82
C ASP A 11 -10.10 4.64 -13.67
N ILE A 12 -9.76 4.30 -12.43
CA ILE A 12 -8.74 3.29 -12.09
C ILE A 12 -9.47 2.05 -11.60
N THR A 13 -9.21 0.91 -12.25
CA THR A 13 -9.85 -0.37 -11.93
C THR A 13 -8.81 -1.48 -11.86
N SER A 14 -8.96 -2.38 -10.90
CA SER A 14 -8.21 -3.63 -10.81
C SER A 14 -9.05 -4.76 -11.41
N ILE A 15 -8.42 -5.58 -12.26
CA ILE A 15 -9.04 -6.72 -12.92
C ILE A 15 -8.29 -7.96 -12.50
N GLN A 16 -8.96 -8.91 -11.87
CA GLN A 16 -8.33 -10.16 -11.45
C GLN A 16 -7.78 -10.92 -12.66
N SER A 17 -6.53 -11.31 -12.56
CA SER A 17 -5.81 -12.16 -13.50
C SER A 17 -5.53 -13.52 -12.83
N GLU A 18 -4.54 -14.26 -13.33
CA GLU A 18 -4.16 -15.55 -12.77
C GLU A 18 -3.38 -15.40 -11.44
N ASN A 19 -3.47 -16.41 -10.56
CA ASN A 19 -2.66 -16.53 -9.35
C ASN A 19 -2.72 -15.32 -8.39
N GLU A 20 -3.92 -14.78 -8.13
CA GLU A 20 -4.14 -13.63 -7.24
C GLU A 20 -3.37 -12.35 -7.63
N MET A 21 -3.01 -12.25 -8.90
CA MET A 21 -2.43 -11.06 -9.50
C MET A 21 -3.52 -10.27 -10.23
N TYR A 22 -3.35 -8.96 -10.32
CA TYR A 22 -4.35 -8.04 -10.84
C TYR A 22 -3.73 -7.16 -11.92
N GLN A 23 -4.41 -7.09 -13.06
CA GLN A 23 -4.11 -6.10 -14.08
C GLN A 23 -4.78 -4.79 -13.69
N ILE A 24 -4.00 -3.71 -13.62
CA ILE A 24 -4.58 -2.39 -13.42
C ILE A 24 -4.87 -1.76 -14.77
N ARG A 25 -6.11 -1.29 -14.91
CA ARG A 25 -6.61 -0.55 -16.06
C ARG A 25 -6.92 0.88 -15.65
N ILE A 26 -6.42 1.83 -16.45
CA ILE A 26 -6.73 3.25 -16.34
C ILE A 26 -7.51 3.67 -17.57
N ARG A 27 -8.64 4.35 -17.37
CA ARG A 27 -9.39 5.00 -18.44
C ARG A 27 -9.48 6.49 -18.18
N ILE A 28 -9.17 7.31 -19.19
CA ILE A 28 -9.42 8.75 -19.15
C ILE A 28 -10.94 8.97 -19.18
N LYS A 29 -11.46 9.71 -18.20
CA LYS A 29 -12.89 10.03 -18.09
C LYS A 29 -13.36 10.85 -19.29
N GLU A 30 -14.63 10.68 -19.65
CA GLU A 30 -15.25 11.44 -20.73
C GLU A 30 -15.12 12.95 -20.48
N GLY A 31 -14.77 13.70 -21.53
CA GLY A 31 -14.55 15.16 -21.43
C GLY A 31 -13.17 15.57 -20.92
N CYS A 32 -12.40 14.66 -20.31
CA CYS A 32 -11.00 14.92 -19.95
C CYS A 32 -10.08 14.73 -21.16
N LYS A 33 -9.07 15.60 -21.27
CA LYS A 33 -7.98 15.46 -22.26
C LYS A 33 -6.64 15.52 -21.55
N TRP A 34 -5.78 14.57 -21.86
CA TRP A 34 -4.42 14.50 -21.34
C TRP A 34 -3.43 14.59 -22.49
N ARG A 35 -2.26 15.17 -22.22
CA ARG A 35 -1.17 15.28 -23.20
C ARG A 35 -0.18 14.14 -22.97
N ALA A 36 0.47 13.71 -24.05
CA ALA A 36 1.67 12.88 -23.95
C ALA A 36 2.72 13.56 -23.05
N GLY A 37 3.49 12.76 -22.32
CA GLY A 37 4.48 13.28 -21.37
C GLY A 37 4.16 13.02 -19.90
N TYR A 38 3.02 12.39 -19.60
CA TYR A 38 2.66 11.96 -18.25
C TYR A 38 2.65 10.44 -18.14
N LYS A 39 2.94 9.95 -16.94
CA LYS A 39 2.73 8.55 -16.55
C LYS A 39 1.88 8.52 -15.29
N VAL A 40 0.98 7.55 -15.21
CA VAL A 40 0.35 7.17 -13.94
C VAL A 40 1.17 6.05 -13.37
N VAL A 41 1.54 6.18 -12.10
CA VAL A 41 2.34 5.19 -11.38
C VAL A 41 1.57 4.74 -10.14
N CYS A 42 1.81 3.52 -9.69
CA CYS A 42 1.36 3.07 -8.38
C CYS A 42 2.58 2.77 -7.52
N CYS A 43 2.54 3.07 -6.22
CA CYS A 43 3.51 2.60 -5.23
C CYS A 43 2.78 1.80 -4.15
N ALA A 44 3.50 0.91 -3.47
CA ALA A 44 2.99 0.33 -2.22
C ALA A 44 2.60 1.47 -1.26
N THR A 45 1.47 1.37 -0.57
CA THR A 45 1.02 2.49 0.28
C THR A 45 2.08 2.90 1.32
N LYS A 46 2.18 4.21 1.56
CA LYS A 46 3.22 4.89 2.39
C LYS A 46 4.61 4.98 1.74
N ARG A 47 4.81 4.48 0.51
CA ARG A 47 6.11 4.56 -0.18
C ARG A 47 6.16 5.80 -1.07
N LYS A 48 7.35 6.40 -1.22
CA LYS A 48 7.56 7.55 -2.10
C LYS A 48 7.19 7.21 -3.55
N SER A 49 6.54 8.15 -4.24
CA SER A 49 6.06 7.97 -5.61
C SER A 49 7.16 7.73 -6.65
N ASN A 50 8.37 8.25 -6.43
CA ASN A 50 9.53 7.98 -7.30
C ASN A 50 10.09 6.55 -7.14
N LEU A 51 9.68 5.84 -6.10
CA LEU A 51 9.95 4.42 -5.90
C LEU A 51 8.72 3.59 -6.28
N TYR A 52 8.03 4.02 -7.35
CA TYR A 52 6.85 3.32 -7.83
C TYR A 52 7.12 1.88 -8.15
N SER A 53 6.02 1.18 -8.05
CA SER A 53 5.85 -0.20 -8.31
C SER A 53 5.69 -0.32 -9.84
N ALA A 54 4.51 -0.04 -10.39
CA ALA A 54 4.25 -0.21 -11.83
C ALA A 54 3.70 1.09 -12.41
N MET A 55 3.61 1.15 -13.73
CA MET A 55 3.20 2.37 -14.41
C MET A 55 2.43 2.11 -15.70
N ALA A 56 1.66 3.12 -16.10
CA ALA A 56 1.12 3.27 -17.44
C ALA A 56 1.56 4.63 -18.00
N VAL A 57 2.17 4.62 -19.19
CA VAL A 57 2.54 5.85 -19.89
C VAL A 57 1.34 6.35 -20.69
N ILE A 58 0.94 7.59 -20.46
CA ILE A 58 -0.19 8.22 -21.14
C ILE A 58 0.30 8.78 -22.49
N ASN A 59 -0.36 8.36 -23.55
CA ASN A 59 -0.17 8.87 -24.90
C ASN A 59 -1.40 9.70 -25.32
N ASP A 60 -1.34 10.35 -26.47
CA ASP A 60 -2.43 11.19 -27.00
C ASP A 60 -3.42 10.42 -27.88
N SER A 61 -3.12 9.17 -28.21
CA SER A 61 -3.86 8.35 -29.19
C SER A 61 -4.88 7.39 -28.58
N GLN A 62 -4.91 7.26 -27.25
CA GLN A 62 -5.74 6.27 -26.54
C GLN A 62 -6.42 6.89 -25.32
N THR A 63 -7.58 6.36 -24.95
CA THR A 63 -8.30 6.73 -23.72
C THR A 63 -8.21 5.66 -22.65
N GLU A 64 -7.66 4.49 -22.97
CA GLU A 64 -7.54 3.34 -22.07
C GLU A 64 -6.11 2.80 -22.09
N TYR A 65 -5.60 2.51 -20.91
CA TYR A 65 -4.23 2.08 -20.65
C TYR A 65 -4.18 0.96 -19.63
N PHE A 66 -3.16 0.13 -19.73
CA PHE A 66 -2.85 -0.92 -18.78
C PHE A 66 -1.49 -0.69 -18.17
N PHE A 67 -1.35 -1.02 -16.89
CA PHE A 67 -0.05 -1.03 -16.23
C PHE A 67 0.86 -2.08 -16.86
N ASP A 68 2.15 -1.77 -16.89
CA ASP A 68 3.21 -2.60 -17.47
C ASP A 68 3.48 -3.91 -16.71
N LYS A 69 2.90 -4.07 -15.52
CA LYS A 69 3.03 -5.25 -14.67
C LYS A 69 1.70 -5.57 -13.99
N LEU A 70 1.51 -6.86 -13.70
CA LEU A 70 0.48 -7.30 -12.78
C LEU A 70 0.89 -6.97 -11.34
N LEU A 71 -0.08 -6.63 -10.51
CA LEU A 71 0.12 -6.32 -9.10
C LEU A 71 -0.45 -7.43 -8.21
N PRO A 72 0.20 -7.82 -7.11
CA PRO A 72 -0.45 -8.67 -6.12
C PRO A 72 -1.59 -7.92 -5.43
N ASN A 73 -2.38 -8.67 -4.66
CA ASN A 73 -3.35 -8.08 -3.74
C ASN A 73 -2.63 -7.12 -2.76
N GLY A 74 -3.20 -5.93 -2.59
CA GLY A 74 -2.84 -5.06 -1.48
C GLY A 74 -3.29 -3.62 -1.68
N ILE A 75 -2.69 -2.74 -0.90
CA ILE A 75 -3.03 -1.32 -0.83
C ILE A 75 -1.91 -0.51 -1.49
N TYR A 76 -2.31 0.34 -2.43
CA TYR A 76 -1.41 1.12 -3.27
C TYR A 76 -1.82 2.58 -3.32
N ASP A 77 -0.83 3.47 -3.49
CA ASP A 77 -1.06 4.88 -3.76
C ASP A 77 -0.77 5.15 -5.24
N PHE A 78 -1.64 5.90 -5.92
CA PHE A 78 -1.54 6.23 -7.34
C PHE A 78 -1.19 7.69 -7.53
N HIS A 79 -0.14 7.93 -8.32
CA HIS A 79 0.36 9.27 -8.60
C HIS A 79 0.39 9.51 -10.11
N LEU A 80 0.05 10.73 -10.51
CA LEU A 80 0.43 11.23 -11.83
C LEU A 80 1.83 11.82 -11.74
N MET A 81 2.68 11.56 -12.72
CA MET A 81 4.02 12.12 -12.78
C MET A 81 4.30 12.64 -14.18
N ASN A 82 4.89 13.82 -14.27
CA ASN A 82 5.42 14.32 -15.51
C ASN A 82 6.76 13.60 -15.80
N MET A 83 6.91 13.06 -17.01
CA MET A 83 8.09 12.31 -17.40
C MET A 83 9.36 13.17 -17.54
N LYS A 84 9.22 14.50 -17.70
CA LYS A 84 10.35 15.44 -17.79
C LYS A 84 10.79 15.98 -16.43
N ASP A 85 9.86 16.22 -15.52
CA ASP A 85 10.16 16.64 -14.14
C ASP A 85 9.15 16.02 -13.18
N GLU A 86 9.59 14.97 -12.47
CA GLU A 86 8.77 14.21 -11.54
C GLU A 86 8.24 15.01 -10.35
N ARG A 87 8.80 16.21 -10.08
CA ARG A 87 8.37 17.10 -9.01
C ARG A 87 7.18 17.98 -9.40
N ILE A 88 6.89 18.08 -10.71
CA ILE A 88 5.82 18.92 -11.23
C ILE A 88 4.55 18.07 -11.34
N ASN A 89 3.71 18.14 -10.32
CA ASN A 89 2.34 17.66 -10.43
C ASN A 89 1.38 18.42 -9.51
N ASP A 90 0.41 19.12 -10.10
CA ASP A 90 -0.65 19.83 -9.38
C ASP A 90 -1.88 18.93 -9.10
N VAL A 91 -1.80 17.64 -9.42
CA VAL A 91 -2.87 16.67 -9.21
C VAL A 91 -2.57 15.82 -7.98
N LYS A 92 -3.48 15.86 -7.00
CA LYS A 92 -3.42 15.00 -5.81
C LYS A 92 -3.52 13.54 -6.20
N SER A 93 -2.73 12.72 -5.52
CA SER A 93 -2.74 11.26 -5.63
C SER A 93 -4.04 10.64 -5.13
N VAL A 94 -4.25 9.39 -5.55
CA VAL A 94 -5.23 8.49 -4.91
C VAL A 94 -4.46 7.70 -3.87
N GLU A 95 -4.66 8.01 -2.61
CA GLU A 95 -4.05 7.26 -1.51
C GLU A 95 -4.97 6.09 -1.15
N HIS A 96 -4.38 5.00 -0.66
CA HIS A 96 -5.10 3.83 -0.13
C HIS A 96 -6.07 3.19 -1.13
N PHE A 97 -5.63 2.99 -2.37
CA PHE A 97 -6.40 2.25 -3.37
C PHE A 97 -6.21 0.74 -3.17
N VAL A 98 -7.32 0.00 -3.04
CA VAL A 98 -7.31 -1.45 -2.85
C VAL A 98 -7.25 -2.18 -4.20
N VAL A 99 -6.20 -2.97 -4.39
CA VAL A 99 -6.07 -3.93 -5.49
C VAL A 99 -6.42 -5.32 -4.94
N GLY A 100 -7.52 -5.90 -5.42
CA GLY A 100 -8.05 -7.15 -4.87
C GLY A 100 -8.93 -6.92 -3.64
N THR A 101 -8.63 -7.62 -2.56
CA THR A 101 -9.42 -7.62 -1.32
C THR A 101 -8.58 -7.09 -0.16
N GLU A 102 -9.07 -6.05 0.51
CA GLU A 102 -8.45 -5.52 1.71
C GLU A 102 -8.79 -6.38 2.93
N ILE A 103 -7.78 -6.72 3.72
CA ILE A 103 -7.95 -7.34 5.03
C ILE A 103 -8.37 -6.26 6.01
N LYS A 104 -9.64 -6.32 6.44
CA LYS A 104 -10.19 -5.38 7.42
C LYS A 104 -9.70 -5.75 8.82
N ILE A 105 -8.87 -4.88 9.39
CA ILE A 105 -8.24 -5.02 10.71
C ILE A 105 -8.59 -3.82 11.60
N SER A 106 -8.79 -4.09 12.88
CA SER A 106 -8.71 -3.09 13.95
C SER A 106 -7.79 -3.54 15.07
N THR A 107 -7.40 -2.60 15.93
CA THR A 107 -6.59 -2.84 17.12
C THR A 107 -7.25 -2.26 18.35
N GLU A 108 -7.21 -3.02 19.44
CA GLU A 108 -7.63 -2.59 20.77
C GLU A 108 -6.45 -2.72 21.74
N ILE A 109 -6.33 -1.75 22.64
CA ILE A 109 -5.38 -1.80 23.76
C ILE A 109 -6.18 -2.14 25.00
N ASP A 110 -5.81 -3.20 25.70
CA ASP A 110 -6.44 -3.55 26.96
C ASP A 110 -5.81 -2.83 28.16
N ASN A 111 -6.31 -3.15 29.35
CA ASN A 111 -5.89 -2.50 30.59
C ASN A 111 -4.41 -2.77 30.96
N GLU A 112 -3.79 -3.83 30.43
CA GLU A 112 -2.39 -4.19 30.65
C GLU A 112 -1.47 -3.60 29.57
N ASN A 113 -2.02 -2.73 28.71
CA ASN A 113 -1.41 -2.23 27.49
C ASN A 113 -0.99 -3.38 26.54
N ASP A 114 -1.66 -4.53 26.60
CA ASP A 114 -1.54 -5.53 25.55
C ASP A 114 -2.37 -5.09 24.35
N ILE A 115 -1.84 -5.38 23.17
CA ILE A 115 -2.44 -4.95 21.90
C ILE A 115 -3.07 -6.18 21.25
N LEU A 116 -4.37 -6.11 21.05
CA LEU A 116 -5.18 -7.13 20.42
C LEU A 116 -5.45 -6.73 18.96
N ILE A 117 -5.05 -7.58 18.01
CA ILE A 117 -5.49 -7.51 16.62
C ILE A 117 -6.88 -8.13 16.53
N LYS A 118 -7.80 -7.47 15.83
CA LYS A 118 -9.10 -8.03 15.43
C LYS A 118 -9.27 -7.95 13.93
N LEU A 119 -9.61 -9.08 13.32
CA LEU A 119 -9.92 -9.20 11.90
C LEU A 119 -11.42 -9.37 11.71
N GLN A 120 -11.96 -8.82 10.63
CA GLN A 120 -13.36 -9.05 10.27
C GLN A 120 -13.60 -10.43 9.65
N GLU A 121 -12.56 -11.00 9.04
CA GLU A 121 -12.58 -12.32 8.42
C GLU A 121 -11.41 -13.16 8.97
N PRO A 122 -11.53 -14.50 9.03
CA PRO A 122 -10.45 -15.35 9.49
C PRO A 122 -9.18 -15.16 8.64
N ALA A 123 -8.03 -15.03 9.30
CA ALA A 123 -6.74 -14.93 8.61
C ALA A 123 -6.46 -16.16 7.74
N GLU A 124 -5.85 -15.93 6.59
CA GLU A 124 -5.38 -16.99 5.71
C GLU A 124 -4.07 -17.59 6.24
N LYS A 125 -3.75 -18.76 5.70
CA LYS A 125 -2.46 -19.38 5.94
C LYS A 125 -1.35 -18.47 5.43
N ASP A 126 -0.33 -18.28 6.26
CA ASP A 126 0.84 -17.44 6.00
C ASP A 126 0.59 -15.92 5.99
N ASP A 127 -0.58 -15.45 6.45
CA ASP A 127 -0.79 -14.03 6.71
C ASP A 127 0.13 -13.55 7.85
N LEU A 128 0.79 -12.43 7.60
CA LEU A 128 1.79 -11.84 8.47
C LEU A 128 1.33 -10.47 8.96
N PHE A 129 1.84 -10.04 10.11
CA PHE A 129 1.64 -8.69 10.61
C PHE A 129 2.93 -8.08 11.14
N GLY A 130 2.95 -6.75 11.19
CA GLY A 130 4.02 -5.97 11.79
C GLY A 130 3.51 -4.67 12.40
N VAL A 131 4.20 -4.18 13.42
CA VAL A 131 3.92 -2.90 14.08
C VAL A 131 4.84 -1.81 13.54
N TYR A 132 4.26 -0.68 13.13
CA TYR A 132 4.96 0.44 12.54
C TYR A 132 4.54 1.76 13.19
N VAL A 133 5.39 2.78 13.10
CA VAL A 133 4.98 4.17 13.35
C VAL A 133 4.11 4.63 12.18
N VAL A 134 3.03 5.37 12.45
CA VAL A 134 2.10 5.84 11.41
C VAL A 134 2.79 6.65 10.31
N GLU A 135 3.74 7.50 10.70
CA GLU A 135 4.55 8.35 9.81
C GLU A 135 5.64 7.58 9.05
N GLN A 136 5.82 6.28 9.32
CA GLN A 136 6.86 5.51 8.66
C GLN A 136 6.53 5.31 7.18
N GLU A 137 7.36 5.91 6.34
CA GLU A 137 7.39 5.69 4.91
C GLU A 137 8.00 4.30 4.64
N GLU A 138 7.27 3.41 3.97
CA GLU A 138 7.59 1.98 3.75
C GLU A 138 7.27 1.00 4.90
N SER A 139 7.08 -0.27 4.53
CA SER A 139 6.67 -1.37 5.41
C SER A 139 7.72 -2.48 5.51
N LYS A 140 9.01 -2.12 5.44
CA LYS A 140 10.12 -3.08 5.52
C LYS A 140 10.36 -3.52 6.96
N GLU A 141 10.82 -4.76 7.14
CA GLU A 141 11.13 -5.36 8.46
C GLU A 141 12.09 -4.53 9.32
N LYS A 142 13.04 -3.81 8.72
CA LYS A 142 13.98 -2.93 9.44
C LYS A 142 13.30 -1.76 10.18
N PHE A 143 12.04 -1.47 9.88
CA PHE A 143 11.24 -0.41 10.49
C PHE A 143 10.21 -0.93 11.49
N LEU A 144 10.21 -2.25 11.76
CA LEU A 144 9.35 -2.83 12.79
C LEU A 144 9.69 -2.26 14.16
N ILE A 145 8.65 -2.02 14.95
CA ILE A 145 8.78 -1.58 16.34
C ILE A 145 8.43 -2.73 17.27
N GLY A 146 9.31 -3.03 18.23
CA GLY A 146 9.04 -4.08 19.22
C GLY A 146 9.14 -5.51 18.68
N MET A 147 9.52 -5.70 17.40
CA MET A 147 9.54 -7.00 16.71
C MET A 147 10.87 -7.20 15.97
N LYS A 148 11.32 -8.45 15.82
CA LYS A 148 12.55 -8.80 15.07
C LYS A 148 12.31 -9.01 13.58
N GLN A 149 11.13 -9.50 13.24
CA GLN A 149 10.67 -9.83 11.89
C GLN A 149 9.15 -9.83 11.89
N LEU A 150 8.53 -9.92 10.71
CA LEU A 150 7.08 -10.08 10.63
C LEU A 150 6.64 -11.39 11.28
N GLU A 151 5.48 -11.37 11.94
CA GLU A 151 4.94 -12.53 12.64
C GLU A 151 3.68 -13.06 11.96
N PHE A 152 3.49 -14.37 12.01
CA PHE A 152 2.26 -15.00 11.51
C PHE A 152 1.08 -14.66 12.40
N ILE A 153 -0.08 -14.33 11.79
CA ILE A 153 -1.35 -14.18 12.50
C ILE A 153 -1.86 -15.57 12.95
N GLY A 154 -1.78 -16.55 12.06
CA GLY A 154 -2.26 -17.92 12.27
C GLY A 154 -3.55 -18.19 11.50
N GLU A 155 -3.61 -19.33 10.80
CA GLU A 155 -4.75 -19.69 9.96
C GLU A 155 -6.06 -19.80 10.78
N GLY A 156 -7.13 -19.19 10.28
CA GLY A 156 -8.45 -19.21 10.92
C GLY A 156 -8.60 -18.28 12.12
N VAL A 157 -7.55 -17.57 12.51
CA VAL A 157 -7.56 -16.64 13.64
C VAL A 157 -8.30 -15.36 13.25
N ILE A 158 -9.24 -14.93 14.11
CA ILE A 158 -9.93 -13.63 13.98
C ILE A 158 -9.47 -12.62 15.03
N GLU A 159 -8.89 -13.07 16.14
CA GLU A 159 -8.39 -12.23 17.21
C GLU A 159 -7.05 -12.77 17.74
N ARG A 160 -6.07 -11.89 17.92
CA ARG A 160 -4.74 -12.28 18.42
C ARG A 160 -4.06 -11.15 19.17
N TYR A 161 -3.63 -11.46 20.39
CA TYR A 161 -2.68 -10.61 21.10
C TYR A 161 -1.31 -10.66 20.45
N ILE A 162 -0.70 -9.50 20.24
CA ILE A 162 0.65 -9.41 19.67
C ILE A 162 1.70 -9.54 20.76
N ASN A 163 2.82 -10.17 20.41
CA ASN A 163 3.98 -10.24 21.28
C ASN A 163 5.01 -9.20 20.80
N ILE A 164 5.12 -8.08 21.51
CA ILE A 164 6.09 -7.03 21.17
C ILE A 164 6.85 -6.54 22.40
N ASP A 165 8.09 -6.10 22.18
CA ASP A 165 8.84 -5.38 23.20
C ASP A 165 8.25 -3.97 23.39
N LYS A 166 7.37 -3.86 24.38
CA LYS A 166 6.69 -2.61 24.76
C LYS A 166 7.64 -1.50 25.20
N THR A 167 8.89 -1.82 25.58
CA THR A 167 9.87 -0.79 25.99
C THR A 167 10.31 0.09 24.83
N LEU A 168 10.08 -0.36 23.59
CA LEU A 168 10.36 0.40 22.37
C LEU A 168 9.21 1.34 21.98
N LEU A 169 8.07 1.25 22.65
CA LEU A 169 6.92 2.14 22.45
C LEU A 169 7.14 3.43 23.23
N LYS A 170 6.97 4.56 22.53
CA LYS A 170 7.26 5.90 23.06
C LYS A 170 5.96 6.66 23.23
N LYS A 171 5.83 7.35 24.36
CA LYS A 171 4.72 8.25 24.65
C LYS A 171 4.60 9.34 23.58
N GLY A 172 3.37 9.58 23.11
CA GLY A 172 3.07 10.58 22.09
C GLY A 172 3.40 10.16 20.66
N ILE A 173 3.84 8.91 20.44
CA ILE A 173 4.00 8.35 19.10
C ILE A 173 2.77 7.52 18.75
N ASN A 174 2.31 7.71 17.52
CA ASN A 174 1.20 6.97 16.93
C ASN A 174 1.72 5.75 16.18
N TYR A 175 1.12 4.61 16.46
CA TYR A 175 1.46 3.32 15.86
C TYR A 175 0.27 2.75 15.08
N GLU A 176 0.57 1.87 14.14
CA GLU A 176 -0.41 1.11 13.36
C GLU A 176 0.12 -0.31 13.14
N ILE A 177 -0.79 -1.27 13.00
CA ILE A 177 -0.49 -2.63 12.56
C ILE A 177 -0.77 -2.71 11.07
N ARG A 178 0.18 -3.27 10.34
CA ARG A 178 0.06 -3.56 8.91
C ARG A 178 0.04 -5.07 8.72
N ILE A 179 -0.92 -5.57 7.95
CA ILE A 179 -1.05 -6.99 7.57
C ILE A 179 -0.54 -7.18 6.15
N PHE A 180 0.07 -8.34 5.90
CA PHE A 180 0.66 -8.73 4.64
C PHE A 180 0.19 -10.15 4.28
N LYS A 181 -0.33 -10.32 3.06
CA LYS A 181 -0.52 -11.66 2.47
C LYS A 181 0.82 -12.30 2.10
N SER A 182 0.86 -13.62 1.87
CA SER A 182 2.09 -14.38 1.59
C SER A 182 2.96 -13.85 0.43
N ASN A 183 2.37 -13.22 -0.59
CA ASN A 183 3.04 -12.66 -1.76
C ASN A 183 3.43 -11.17 -1.63
N TYR A 184 3.43 -10.62 -0.42
CA TYR A 184 3.68 -9.21 -0.13
C TYR A 184 5.06 -8.66 -0.53
N LYS A 185 6.12 -9.49 -0.54
CA LYS A 185 7.47 -9.04 -0.90
C LYS A 185 7.62 -9.11 -2.41
N VAL A 186 7.83 -7.95 -3.03
CA VAL A 186 8.00 -7.92 -4.48
C VAL A 186 9.24 -7.12 -4.88
N LYS A 187 10.12 -7.80 -5.62
CA LYS A 187 11.36 -7.25 -6.18
C LYS A 187 11.05 -6.60 -7.52
N TRP A 188 10.96 -5.27 -7.57
CA TRP A 188 10.69 -4.61 -8.84
C TRP A 188 11.99 -4.02 -9.35
N SER A 189 12.51 -4.64 -10.42
CA SER A 189 13.66 -4.09 -11.12
C SER A 189 13.25 -2.76 -11.72
N TRP A 190 13.78 -1.69 -11.14
CA TRP A 190 14.04 -0.48 -11.89
C TRP A 190 15.39 -0.59 -12.54
N ILE A 191 15.51 0.05 -13.69
CA ILE A 191 16.74 0.39 -14.41
C ILE A 191 18.00 0.22 -13.54
N ASN A 192 18.61 -0.97 -13.62
CA ASN A 192 20.01 -1.30 -13.30
C ASN A 192 20.68 -0.82 -11.99
N ILE A 193 19.98 -0.45 -10.92
CA ILE A 193 20.67 -0.07 -9.66
C ILE A 193 19.93 -0.65 -8.43
N PHE A 194 20.40 -1.83 -8.01
CA PHE A 194 20.07 -2.60 -6.80
C PHE A 194 18.62 -3.08 -6.60
N SER A 195 18.52 -4.32 -6.12
CA SER A 195 17.30 -5.08 -5.85
C SER A 195 16.51 -4.51 -4.67
N ASP A 196 15.87 -3.37 -4.85
CA ASP A 196 14.96 -2.86 -3.82
C ASP A 196 13.65 -3.67 -3.80
N GLU A 197 13.18 -3.98 -2.60
CA GLU A 197 11.95 -4.73 -2.36
C GLU A 197 10.86 -3.78 -1.86
N ALA A 198 9.66 -3.92 -2.42
CA ALA A 198 8.46 -3.30 -1.87
C ALA A 198 7.70 -4.34 -1.03
N TYR A 199 7.21 -3.92 0.14
CA TYR A 199 6.39 -4.74 1.03
C TYR A 199 4.97 -4.19 0.91
N ILE A 200 4.09 -4.96 0.28
CA ILE A 200 2.72 -4.54 -0.02
C ILE A 200 1.82 -4.91 1.16
N CYS A 201 1.28 -3.91 1.85
CA CYS A 201 0.29 -4.16 2.89
C CYS A 201 -1.05 -4.56 2.24
N SER A 202 -1.74 -5.51 2.86
CA SER A 202 -3.12 -5.90 2.49
C SER A 202 -4.15 -5.41 3.51
N GLY A 203 -3.72 -4.90 4.67
CA GLY A 203 -4.58 -4.28 5.68
C GLY A 203 -3.79 -3.32 6.56
N ILE A 204 -4.42 -2.24 7.02
CA ILE A 204 -3.84 -1.25 7.94
C ILE A 204 -4.86 -0.99 9.06
N SER A 205 -4.45 -1.13 10.31
CA SER A 205 -5.32 -0.93 11.46
C SER A 205 -5.65 0.54 11.71
N ASN A 206 -6.59 0.80 12.62
CA ASN A 206 -6.67 2.10 13.27
C ASN A 206 -5.37 2.43 14.03
N THR A 207 -5.13 3.72 14.24
CA THR A 207 -4.02 4.22 15.04
C THR A 207 -4.20 3.87 16.51
N PHE A 208 -3.11 3.56 17.19
CA PHE A 208 -3.04 3.36 18.63
C PHE A 208 -1.79 4.02 19.23
N HIS A 209 -1.80 4.25 20.54
CA HIS A 209 -0.68 4.82 21.28
C HIS A 209 -0.58 4.19 22.67
N CYS A 210 0.62 4.09 23.21
CA CYS A 210 0.82 3.67 24.60
C CYS A 210 0.85 4.89 25.52
N ASN A 211 0.25 4.73 26.71
CA ASN A 211 0.11 5.79 27.72
C ASN A 211 1.40 6.08 28.49
#